data_AF-A0A7C6VVR3-F1
#
_entry.id   AF-A0A7C6VVR3-F1
#
_cell.length_a   1.000
_cell.length_b   1.000
_cell.length_c   1.000
_cell.angle_alpha   90.00
_cell.angle_beta   90.00
_cell.angle_gamma   90.00
#
_symmetry.space_group_name_H-M   'P 1'
#
loop_
_entity.id
_entity.type
_entity.pdbx_description
1 polymer ?
#
loop_
_entity_poly.entity_id
_entity_poly.type
_entity_poly.pdbx_seq_one_letter_code
_entity_poly.pdbx_strand_id
1 'polypeptide(L)'
;MDYTCPVAEHGEMEVVQRFTGTHFTGDEKYYRVAYCPKCGIYHFVVSMEAAVSSGVNCFSFRVELTADEAREMLAVMAEESDPDRIEQYLERFDQNSVDRRAIIEDEYERWVSSEQ
;
A
#
# COMPACT_ATOMS: atom_id res chain seq x y z
N MET A 1 -0.36 -5.94 9.62
CA MET A 1 1.09 -5.98 9.36
C MET A 1 1.64 -4.59 9.52
N ASP A 2 2.53 -4.43 10.50
CA ASP A 2 3.32 -3.24 10.70
C ASP A 2 4.46 -3.23 9.66
N TYR A 3 4.55 -2.15 8.89
CA TYR A 3 5.57 -2.03 7.85
C TYR A 3 6.90 -1.61 8.49
N THR A 4 7.97 -2.37 8.23
CA THR A 4 9.30 -2.10 8.77
C THR A 4 10.11 -1.27 7.77
N CYS A 5 10.91 -0.33 8.27
CA CYS A 5 11.83 0.44 7.44
C CYS A 5 12.79 -0.52 6.72
N PRO A 6 13.13 -0.26 5.43
CA PRO A 6 14.10 -1.09 4.71
C PRO A 6 15.51 -1.10 5.32
N VAL A 7 15.83 -0.10 6.15
CA VAL A 7 17.07 -0.06 6.90
C VAL A 7 16.85 -0.93 8.15
N ALA A 8 17.51 -2.08 8.19
CA ALA A 8 17.27 -3.12 9.20
C ALA A 8 17.33 -2.61 10.66
N GLU A 9 18.16 -1.61 10.94
CA GLU A 9 18.36 -1.03 12.28
C GLU A 9 17.28 -0.02 12.69
N HIS A 10 16.38 0.36 11.76
CA HIS A 10 15.39 1.39 11.99
C HIS A 10 14.08 0.85 12.58
N GLY A 11 13.76 -0.42 12.33
CA GLY A 11 12.59 -1.08 12.89
C GLY A 11 11.27 -0.62 12.27
N GLU A 12 10.19 -0.73 13.05
CA GLU A 12 8.83 -0.41 12.62
C GLU A 12 8.68 1.07 12.23
N MET A 13 7.85 1.31 11.21
CA MET A 13 7.50 2.64 10.76
C MET A 13 6.17 3.11 11.36
N GLU A 14 6.07 4.42 11.57
CA GLU A 14 4.84 5.05 12.03
C GLU A 14 3.84 5.14 10.88
N VAL A 15 2.69 4.47 10.99
CA VAL A 15 1.61 4.64 10.02
C VAL A 15 0.86 5.93 10.32
N VAL A 16 1.07 6.94 9.49
CA VAL A 16 0.52 8.29 9.69
C VAL A 16 -0.84 8.47 9.03
N GLN A 17 -1.16 7.68 8.00
CA GLN A 17 -2.46 7.73 7.36
C GLN A 17 -2.83 6.40 6.68
N ARG A 18 -4.13 6.09 6.60
CA ARG A 18 -4.68 4.87 6.01
C ARG A 18 -5.89 5.17 5.15
N PHE A 19 -6.07 4.40 4.09
CA PHE A 19 -7.28 4.38 3.28
C PHE A 19 -7.54 2.95 2.78
N THR A 20 -8.79 2.52 2.77
CA THR A 20 -9.20 1.25 2.18
C THR A 20 -10.06 1.56 0.97
N GLY A 21 -9.56 1.20 -0.20
CA GLY A 21 -10.29 1.27 -1.46
C GLY A 21 -10.75 -0.12 -1.92
N THR A 22 -11.29 -0.17 -3.12
CA THR A 22 -11.79 -1.36 -3.79
C THR A 22 -11.03 -1.59 -5.09
N HIS A 23 -10.42 -2.76 -5.25
CA HIS A 23 -9.80 -3.15 -6.50
C HIS A 23 -10.86 -3.46 -7.57
N PHE A 24 -10.47 -3.49 -8.85
CA PHE A 24 -11.41 -3.79 -9.95
C PHE A 24 -12.08 -5.17 -9.85
N THR A 25 -11.51 -6.09 -9.08
CA THR A 25 -12.08 -7.42 -8.78
C THR A 25 -13.15 -7.39 -7.68
N GLY A 26 -13.33 -6.26 -6.99
CA GLY A 26 -14.23 -6.10 -5.86
C GLY A 26 -13.60 -6.39 -4.49
N ASP A 27 -12.32 -6.82 -4.46
CA ASP A 27 -11.60 -7.06 -3.21
C ASP A 27 -11.05 -5.75 -2.60
N GLU A 28 -10.83 -5.75 -1.29
CA GLU A 28 -10.26 -4.59 -0.59
C GLU A 28 -8.80 -4.36 -0.99
N LYS A 29 -8.47 -3.11 -1.29
CA LYS A 29 -7.10 -2.65 -1.53
C LYS A 29 -6.71 -1.66 -0.46
N TYR A 30 -5.66 -1.97 0.29
CA TYR A 30 -5.23 -1.18 1.43
C TYR A 30 -4.08 -0.26 1.05
N TYR A 31 -4.26 1.02 1.38
CA TYR A 31 -3.30 2.08 1.13
C TYR A 31 -2.85 2.69 2.46
N ARG A 32 -1.54 2.88 2.64
CA ARG A 32 -0.98 3.44 3.87
C ARG A 32 0.16 4.39 3.55
N VAL A 33 0.23 5.48 4.30
CA VAL A 33 1.43 6.32 4.37
C VAL A 33 2.14 6.01 5.67
N ALA A 34 3.40 5.59 5.57
CA ALA A 34 4.26 5.26 6.70
C ALA A 34 5.46 6.21 6.75
N TYR A 35 5.86 6.65 7.93
CA TYR A 35 7.00 7.54 8.15
C TYR A 35 8.09 6.83 8.97
N CYS A 36 9.34 6.95 8.51
CA CYS A 36 10.48 6.50 9.29
C CYS A 36 11.16 7.72 9.95
N PRO A 37 11.10 7.86 11.28
CA PRO A 37 11.68 9.01 11.98
C PRO A 37 13.21 9.05 11.91
N LYS A 38 13.86 7.90 11.72
CA LYS A 38 15.33 7.83 11.57
C LYS A 38 15.79 8.21 10.16
N CYS A 39 15.02 7.89 9.13
CA CYS A 39 15.33 8.30 7.75
C CYS A 39 14.86 9.71 7.43
N GLY A 40 13.79 10.18 8.07
CA GLY A 40 13.08 11.39 7.65
C GLY A 40 12.30 11.21 6.34
N ILE A 41 11.92 9.98 6.00
CA ILE A 41 11.34 9.60 4.71
C ILE A 41 9.94 9.01 4.91
N TYR A 42 9.03 9.36 3.99
CA TYR A 42 7.71 8.77 3.89
C TYR A 42 7.69 7.67 2.83
N HIS A 43 6.93 6.62 3.11
CA HIS A 43 6.66 5.54 2.18
C HIS A 43 5.16 5.41 1.97
N PHE A 44 4.77 5.33 0.71
CA PHE A 44 3.46 4.86 0.32
C PHE A 44 3.50 3.35 0.20
N VAL A 45 2.66 2.66 0.97
CA VAL A 45 2.59 1.21 1.02
C VAL A 45 1.21 0.78 0.52
N VAL A 46 1.20 -0.14 -0.43
CA VAL A 46 -0.01 -0.72 -0.99
C VAL A 46 0.03 -2.21 -0.75
N SER A 47 -1.08 -2.75 -0.26
CA SER A 47 -1.24 -4.18 -0.07
C SER A 47 -2.66 -4.62 -0.42
N MET A 48 -2.80 -5.81 -0.96
CA MET A 48 -4.09 -6.40 -1.28
C MET A 48 -4.01 -7.91 -1.13
N GLU A 49 -5.15 -8.50 -0.78
CA GLU A 49 -5.39 -9.93 -0.79
C GLU A 49 -6.56 -10.19 -1.73
N ALA A 50 -6.30 -10.82 -2.88
CA ALA A 50 -7.30 -11.10 -3.90
C ALA A 50 -7.66 -12.59 -3.88
N ALA A 51 -8.94 -12.92 -3.77
CA ALA A 51 -9.40 -14.30 -3.94
C ALA A 51 -9.47 -14.64 -5.43
N VAL A 52 -8.64 -15.59 -5.89
CA VAL A 52 -8.69 -16.14 -7.25
C VAL A 52 -9.33 -17.53 -7.25
N SER A 53 -9.80 -17.99 -8.41
CA SER A 53 -10.59 -19.23 -8.55
C SER A 53 -9.98 -20.49 -7.95
N SER A 54 -8.67 -20.51 -7.69
CA SER A 54 -7.94 -21.64 -7.11
C SER A 54 -7.03 -21.29 -5.92
N GLY A 55 -7.12 -20.07 -5.37
CA GLY A 55 -6.25 -19.65 -4.27
C GLY A 55 -6.46 -18.21 -3.81
N VAL A 56 -5.56 -17.75 -2.94
CA VAL A 56 -5.47 -16.35 -2.51
C VAL A 56 -4.16 -15.78 -3.04
N ASN A 57 -4.22 -14.62 -3.65
CA ASN A 57 -3.07 -13.87 -4.15
C ASN A 57 -2.85 -12.65 -3.27
N CYS A 58 -1.76 -12.64 -2.52
CA CYS A 58 -1.33 -11.49 -1.73
C CYS A 58 -0.25 -10.74 -2.51
N PHE A 59 -0.40 -9.43 -2.66
CA PHE A 59 0.69 -8.56 -3.09
C PHE A 59 0.89 -7.43 -2.10
N SER A 60 2.15 -7.06 -1.87
CA SER A 60 2.46 -5.80 -1.20
C SER A 60 3.72 -5.15 -1.76
N PHE A 61 3.67 -3.84 -1.95
CA PHE A 61 4.81 -3.06 -2.39
C PHE A 61 4.83 -1.70 -1.70
N ARG A 62 5.97 -1.01 -1.84
CA ARG A 62 6.15 0.35 -1.36
C ARG A 62 6.82 1.24 -2.38
N VAL A 63 6.51 2.53 -2.28
CA VAL A 63 7.12 3.62 -3.04
C VAL A 63 7.66 4.62 -2.03
N GLU A 64 8.94 4.99 -2.16
CA GLU A 64 9.51 6.10 -1.41
C GLU A 64 8.93 7.42 -1.94
N LEU A 65 8.37 8.24 -1.05
CA LEU A 65 7.77 9.51 -1.39
C LEU A 65 8.77 10.65 -1.27
N THR A 66 8.76 11.54 -2.24
CA THR A 66 9.36 12.87 -2.07
C THR A 66 8.57 13.68 -1.04
N ALA A 67 9.16 14.73 -0.50
CA ALA A 67 8.49 15.60 0.47
C ALA A 67 7.20 16.23 -0.08
N ASP A 68 7.18 16.55 -1.38
CA ASP A 68 6.02 17.14 -2.04
C ASP A 68 4.90 16.12 -2.24
N GLU A 69 5.23 14.91 -2.71
CA GLU A 69 4.27 13.80 -2.84
C GLU A 69 3.68 13.41 -1.49
N ALA A 70 4.50 13.31 -0.43
CA ALA A 70 4.02 13.00 0.90
C ALA A 70 3.03 14.05 1.41
N ARG A 71 3.35 15.34 1.24
CA ARG A 71 2.48 16.44 1.65
C ARG A 71 1.16 16.46 0.89
N GLU A 72 1.19 16.27 -0.43
CA GLU A 72 -0.02 16.23 -1.25
C GLU A 72 -0.88 15.02 -0.88
N MET A 73 -0.30 13.82 -0.81
CA MET A 73 -1.00 12.59 -0.50
C MET A 73 -1.66 12.64 0.88
N LEU A 74 -0.94 13.13 1.91
CA LEU A 74 -1.51 13.31 3.25
C LEU A 74 -2.67 14.32 3.26
N ALA A 75 -2.56 15.40 2.49
CA ALA A 75 -3.64 16.39 2.38
C ALA A 75 -4.89 15.80 1.71
N VAL A 76 -4.72 15.03 0.64
CA VAL A 76 -5.83 14.34 -0.06
C VAL A 76 -6.47 13.31 0.87
N MET A 77 -5.68 12.46 1.52
CA MET A 77 -6.21 11.42 2.41
C MET A 77 -6.85 11.99 3.70
N ALA A 78 -6.56 13.24 4.07
CA ALA A 78 -7.24 13.93 5.17
C ALA A 78 -8.63 14.47 4.77
N GLU A 79 -8.96 14.51 3.48
CA GLU A 79 -10.25 14.96 2.95
C GLU A 79 -11.29 13.83 3.04
N GLU A 80 -11.62 13.40 4.26
CA GLU A 80 -12.53 12.27 4.55
C GLU A 80 -13.95 12.43 3.96
N SER A 81 -14.30 13.63 3.48
CA SER A 81 -15.61 13.91 2.87
C SER A 81 -15.80 13.32 1.47
N ASP A 82 -14.73 12.89 0.79
CA ASP A 82 -14.81 12.39 -0.59
C ASP A 82 -13.90 11.15 -0.80
N PRO A 83 -14.35 9.95 -0.37
CA PRO A 83 -13.61 8.71 -0.53
C PRO A 83 -13.26 8.37 -1.97
N ASP A 84 -14.18 8.66 -2.92
CA ASP A 84 -13.98 8.38 -4.34
C ASP A 84 -12.82 9.20 -4.91
N ARG A 85 -12.67 10.45 -4.47
CA ARG A 85 -11.55 11.31 -4.86
C ARG A 85 -10.23 10.85 -4.25
N ILE A 86 -10.24 10.39 -3.00
CA ILE A 86 -9.05 9.79 -2.37
C ILE A 86 -8.61 8.58 -3.19
N GLU A 87 -9.54 7.67 -3.49
CA GLU A 87 -9.29 6.46 -4.25
C GLU A 87 -8.71 6.77 -5.64
N GLN A 88 -9.36 7.63 -6.42
CA GLN A 88 -8.89 8.02 -7.75
C GLN A 88 -7.48 8.63 -7.72
N TYR A 89 -7.17 9.44 -6.70
CA TYR A 89 -5.84 10.00 -6.53
C TYR A 89 -4.80 8.90 -6.26
N LEU A 90 -5.08 8.00 -5.33
CA LEU A 90 -4.17 6.93 -4.92
C LEU A 90 -3.95 5.92 -6.05
N GLU A 91 -4.99 5.54 -6.79
CA GLU A 91 -4.88 4.67 -7.96
C GLU A 91 -4.02 5.29 -9.06
N ARG A 92 -4.23 6.58 -9.34
CA ARG A 92 -3.42 7.29 -10.33
C ARG A 92 -1.97 7.40 -9.89
N PHE A 93 -1.72 7.71 -8.61
CA PHE A 93 -0.37 7.74 -8.06
C PHE A 93 0.31 6.38 -8.17
N ASP A 94 -0.42 5.32 -7.83
CA ASP A 94 0.03 3.93 -7.91
C ASP A 94 0.44 3.55 -9.35
N GLN A 95 -0.42 3.83 -10.33
CA GLN A 95 -0.15 3.57 -11.76
C GLN A 95 1.06 4.36 -12.28
N ASN A 96 1.23 5.61 -11.84
CA ASN A 96 2.36 6.44 -12.25
C ASN A 96 3.68 6.08 -11.54
N SER A 97 3.63 5.25 -10.50
CA SER A 97 4.79 4.91 -9.66
C SER A 97 5.32 3.50 -9.91
N VAL A 98 4.84 2.80 -10.94
CA VAL A 98 5.21 1.41 -11.25
C VAL A 98 6.72 1.18 -11.24
N ASP A 99 7.49 2.07 -11.89
CA ASP A 99 8.95 1.95 -11.99
C ASP A 99 9.70 2.21 -10.67
N ARG A 100 9.02 2.76 -9.66
CA ARG A 100 9.58 3.07 -8.33
C ARG A 100 9.14 2.08 -7.27
N ARG A 101 8.31 1.09 -7.61
CA ARG A 101 7.81 0.11 -6.65
C ARG A 101 8.95 -0.81 -6.19
N ALA A 102 9.14 -0.87 -4.89
CA ALA A 102 9.89 -1.92 -4.24
C ALA A 102 8.91 -2.96 -3.71
N ILE A 103 8.96 -4.18 -4.25
CA ILE A 103 8.11 -5.30 -3.83
C ILE A 103 8.52 -5.71 -2.40
N ILE A 104 7.52 -5.83 -1.51
CA ILE A 104 7.69 -6.28 -0.13
C ILE A 104 7.34 -7.77 -0.05
N GLU A 105 6.14 -8.12 -0.51
CA GLU A 105 5.72 -9.50 -0.73
C GLU A 105 5.43 -9.67 -2.22
N ASP A 106 6.22 -10.54 -2.83
CA ASP A 106 6.03 -10.98 -4.20
C ASP A 106 4.82 -11.93 -4.26
N GLU A 107 4.21 -12.02 -5.43
CA GLU A 107 3.00 -12.80 -5.68
C GLU A 107 3.16 -14.26 -5.21
N TYR A 108 2.41 -14.68 -4.19
CA TYR A 108 2.36 -16.10 -3.78
C TYR A 108 0.94 -16.63 -3.93
N GLU A 109 0.76 -17.64 -4.79
CA GLU A 109 -0.47 -18.42 -4.86
C GLU A 109 -0.52 -19.41 -3.69
N ARG A 110 -1.46 -19.21 -2.76
CA ARG A 110 -1.78 -20.23 -1.76
C ARG A 110 -2.88 -21.15 -2.28
N TRP A 111 -2.49 -22.30 -2.83
CA TRP A 111 -3.40 -23.35 -3.26
C TRP A 111 -4.04 -24.02 -2.04
N VAL A 112 -5.35 -23.88 -1.88
CA VAL A 112 -6.09 -24.68 -0.89
C VAL A 112 -6.27 -26.05 -1.51
N SER A 113 -5.52 -27.06 -1.06
CA SER A 113 -5.83 -28.43 -1.47
C SER A 113 -7.25 -28.72 -0.98
N SER A 114 -8.16 -29.01 -1.90
CA SER A 114 -9.44 -29.59 -1.56
C SER A 114 -9.15 -30.96 -0.95
N GLU A 115 -8.98 -31.04 0.36
CA GLU A 115 -9.06 -32.32 1.05
C GLU A 115 -10.50 -32.82 0.84
N GLN A 116 -10.59 -33.94 0.13
CA GLN A 116 -11.82 -34.68 -0.16
C GLN A 116 -12.47 -35.20 1.11
#